data_AF-A0A938YV98-F1
#
_entry.id   AF-A0A938YV98-F1
#
_cell.length_a   1.000
_cell.length_b   1.000
_cell.length_c   1.000
_cell.angle_alpha   90.00
_cell.angle_beta   90.00
_cell.angle_gamma   90.00
#
_symmetry.space_group_name_H-M   'P 1'
#
loop_
_entity.id
_entity.type
_entity.pdbx_description
1 polymer ?
#
loop_
_entity_poly.entity_id
_entity_poly.type
_entity_poly.pdbx_seq_one_letter_code
_entity_poly.pdbx_strand_id
1 'polypeptide(L)'
;MKGKAIWILAFLSFLSGLNAANAIFMSVDLGIEGTFQPALIGGVISEIPVYVYLIISVLATFLFLGAACVSLVTELSTKDLLNEINAKVNTIESSQKLQQKVLESLQARVFLVDESVNNMRKEVSKAFANQAEDLKQVQANLAKNQSNLAKKFDSDIVAVKGEMTKQINGQSEEIKKTNTNLANLFNKNLAEVKDELAGQLVRLAGTMESHERRNRKSEKTILKQEEEISEIKTKMERLEEEFVAPKPLLTSQCKVEDVRGIGENTGNELREIGITDVGELVLTDPNVIADKTDMSEKTVEKLQGRAQLAMVPGVQEKGLVLLEEAEVMNRKDLANQDPIELGKKISSIAKVFLQEKKIEEAEIPTIEEVYAWIKAAKA
;
A
#
# COMPACT_ATOMS: atom_id res chain seq x y z
N MET A 1 24.27 1.94 -27.66
CA MET A 1 23.14 2.51 -26.90
C MET A 1 22.06 1.49 -26.56
N LYS A 2 21.82 0.45 -27.39
CA LYS A 2 20.73 -0.53 -27.22
C LYS A 2 20.78 -1.34 -25.92
N GLY A 3 21.93 -1.92 -25.56
CA GLY A 3 22.07 -2.60 -24.27
C GLY A 3 21.75 -1.74 -23.02
N LYS A 4 21.95 -0.41 -23.05
CA LYS A 4 21.54 0.46 -21.94
C LYS A 4 20.01 0.55 -21.81
N ALA A 5 19.29 0.51 -22.92
CA ALA A 5 17.83 0.55 -22.92
C ALA A 5 17.22 -0.73 -22.32
N ILE A 6 17.81 -1.90 -22.59
CA ILE A 6 17.37 -3.16 -21.96
C ILE A 6 17.54 -3.10 -20.44
N TRP A 7 18.68 -2.63 -19.95
CA TRP A 7 18.91 -2.49 -18.51
C TRP A 7 17.95 -1.49 -17.85
N ILE A 8 17.65 -0.37 -18.52
CA ILE A 8 16.67 0.61 -18.03
C ILE A 8 15.27 -0.02 -17.96
N LEU A 9 14.83 -0.74 -19.00
CA LEU A 9 13.53 -1.40 -19.03
C LEU A 9 13.43 -2.51 -17.97
N ALA A 10 14.48 -3.32 -17.80
CA ALA A 10 14.53 -4.34 -16.76
C ALA A 10 14.47 -3.71 -15.35
N PHE A 11 15.17 -2.60 -15.13
CA PHE A 11 15.12 -1.85 -13.87
C PHE A 11 13.74 -1.26 -13.59
N LEU A 12 13.08 -0.66 -14.60
CA LEU A 12 11.72 -0.15 -14.47
C LEU A 12 10.69 -1.26 -14.21
N SER A 13 10.87 -2.43 -14.83
CA SER A 13 10.07 -3.61 -14.54
C SER A 13 10.24 -4.07 -13.09
N PHE A 14 11.47 -4.07 -12.57
CA PHE A 14 11.74 -4.43 -11.18
C PHE A 14 11.11 -3.43 -10.19
N LEU A 15 11.25 -2.13 -10.43
CA LEU A 15 10.61 -1.09 -9.63
C LEU A 15 9.08 -1.22 -9.63
N SER A 16 8.48 -1.52 -10.79
CA SER A 16 7.04 -1.74 -10.90
C SER A 16 6.60 -2.98 -10.10
N GLY A 17 7.42 -4.04 -10.10
CA GLY A 17 7.19 -5.25 -9.30
C GLY A 17 7.26 -4.97 -7.79
N LEU A 18 8.22 -4.15 -7.35
CA LEU A 18 8.29 -3.70 -5.95
C LEU A 18 7.05 -2.87 -5.56
N ASN A 19 6.56 -2.02 -6.45
CA ASN A 19 5.33 -1.26 -6.22
C ASN A 19 4.11 -2.18 -6.09
N ALA A 20 4.03 -3.24 -6.89
CA ALA A 20 2.98 -4.26 -6.76
C ALA A 20 3.07 -5.01 -5.42
N ALA A 21 4.28 -5.39 -4.99
CA ALA A 21 4.48 -6.00 -3.68
C ALA A 21 4.07 -5.05 -2.54
N ASN A 22 4.43 -3.77 -2.63
CA ASN A 22 4.01 -2.74 -1.68
C ASN A 22 2.48 -2.60 -1.64
N ALA A 23 1.81 -2.64 -2.80
CA ALA A 23 0.34 -2.62 -2.88
C ALA A 23 -0.29 -3.83 -2.18
N ILE A 24 0.32 -5.01 -2.27
CA ILE A 24 -0.13 -6.21 -1.56
C ILE A 24 -0.02 -6.00 -0.05
N PHE A 25 1.12 -5.51 0.45
CA PHE A 25 1.27 -5.19 1.88
C PHE A 25 0.21 -4.17 2.34
N MET A 26 0.00 -3.10 1.58
CA MET A 26 -1.04 -2.11 1.88
C MET A 26 -2.45 -2.70 1.86
N SER A 27 -2.72 -3.68 0.99
CA SER A 27 -4.04 -4.35 0.98
C SER A 27 -4.30 -5.17 2.23
N VAL A 28 -3.24 -5.68 2.87
CA VAL A 28 -3.31 -6.41 4.14
C VAL A 28 -3.49 -5.42 5.30
N ASP A 29 -2.79 -4.29 5.29
CA ASP A 29 -2.80 -3.32 6.39
C ASP A 29 -4.03 -2.40 6.38
N LEU A 30 -4.41 -1.88 5.20
CA LEU A 30 -5.47 -0.87 5.04
C LEU A 30 -6.79 -1.44 4.48
N GLY A 31 -6.78 -2.70 4.04
CA GLY A 31 -7.89 -3.30 3.29
C GLY A 31 -7.90 -2.91 1.81
N ILE A 32 -8.63 -3.68 1.00
CA ILE A 32 -8.69 -3.51 -0.48
C ILE A 32 -9.31 -2.16 -0.88
N GLU A 33 -10.23 -1.64 -0.06
CA GLU A 33 -10.91 -0.34 -0.26
C GLU A 33 -10.17 0.84 0.38
N GLY A 34 -9.09 0.59 1.13
CA GLY A 34 -8.29 1.65 1.73
C GLY A 34 -7.72 2.60 0.66
N THR A 35 -7.52 3.86 1.02
CA THR A 35 -6.86 4.84 0.16
C THR A 35 -5.40 5.03 0.57
N PHE A 36 -4.54 5.29 -0.41
CA PHE A 36 -3.11 5.55 -0.19
C PHE A 36 -2.67 6.74 -1.03
N GLN A 37 -1.76 7.55 -0.47
CA GLN A 37 -1.13 8.68 -1.14
C GLN A 37 0.32 8.32 -1.50
N PRO A 38 0.66 8.11 -2.79
CA PRO A 38 2.01 7.73 -3.19
C PRO A 38 3.03 8.81 -2.82
N ALA A 39 4.02 8.46 -2.00
CA ALA A 39 5.04 9.39 -1.51
C ALA A 39 5.82 10.11 -2.63
N LEU A 40 5.93 9.50 -3.81
CA LEU A 40 6.67 10.06 -4.96
C LEU A 40 5.87 11.08 -5.78
N ILE A 41 4.55 11.16 -5.61
CA ILE A 41 3.66 12.03 -6.42
C ILE A 41 2.70 12.83 -5.53
N GLY A 42 3.03 12.98 -4.24
CA GLY A 42 2.12 13.45 -3.20
C GLY A 42 1.50 14.84 -3.38
N GLY A 43 1.89 15.61 -4.40
CA GLY A 43 1.29 16.92 -4.69
C GLY A 43 0.33 16.97 -5.89
N VAL A 44 0.25 15.94 -6.75
CA VAL A 44 -0.43 16.06 -8.06
C VAL A 44 -1.64 15.15 -8.20
N ILE A 45 -1.67 14.01 -7.50
CA ILE A 45 -2.73 13.02 -7.65
C ILE A 45 -3.46 12.88 -6.32
N SER A 46 -4.80 12.90 -6.36
CA SER A 46 -5.66 12.61 -5.23
C SER A 46 -5.41 11.20 -4.69
N GLU A 47 -5.91 10.93 -3.48
CA GLU A 47 -5.95 9.61 -2.89
C GLU A 47 -6.40 8.53 -3.88
N ILE A 48 -5.62 7.44 -3.99
CA ILE A 48 -5.89 6.33 -4.91
C ILE A 48 -6.30 5.12 -4.06
N PRO A 49 -7.40 4.42 -4.38
CA PRO A 49 -7.74 3.16 -3.73
C PRO A 49 -6.65 2.10 -3.93
N VAL A 50 -6.36 1.31 -2.90
CA VAL A 50 -5.29 0.30 -2.90
C VAL A 50 -5.47 -0.72 -4.04
N TYR A 51 -6.69 -1.15 -4.35
CA TYR A 51 -6.94 -2.06 -5.48
C TYR A 51 -6.58 -1.44 -6.84
N VAL A 52 -6.84 -0.14 -7.04
CA VAL A 52 -6.48 0.59 -8.26
C VAL A 52 -4.95 0.67 -8.39
N TYR A 53 -4.29 1.00 -7.28
CA TYR A 53 -2.83 1.04 -7.21
C TYR A 53 -2.18 -0.32 -7.51
N LEU A 54 -2.76 -1.41 -7.01
CA LEU A 54 -2.32 -2.78 -7.29
C LEU A 54 -2.45 -3.12 -8.77
N ILE A 55 -3.62 -2.87 -9.38
CA ILE A 55 -3.87 -3.17 -10.80
C ILE A 55 -2.92 -2.39 -11.70
N ILE A 56 -2.73 -1.09 -11.44
CA ILE A 56 -1.81 -0.25 -12.22
C ILE A 56 -0.37 -0.77 -12.11
N SER A 57 0.08 -1.14 -10.91
CA SER A 57 1.43 -1.64 -10.68
C SER A 57 1.69 -2.98 -11.38
N VAL A 58 0.72 -3.89 -11.34
CA VAL A 58 0.79 -5.19 -12.04
C VAL A 58 0.82 -4.99 -13.56
N LEU A 59 -0.05 -4.14 -14.11
CA LEU A 59 -0.07 -3.83 -15.54
C LEU A 59 1.25 -3.18 -16.01
N ALA A 60 1.77 -2.22 -15.26
CA ALA A 60 3.05 -1.59 -15.54
C ALA A 60 4.19 -2.62 -15.55
N THR A 61 4.19 -3.55 -14.60
CA THR A 61 5.18 -4.62 -14.52
C THR A 61 5.17 -5.49 -15.79
N PHE A 62 3.99 -5.94 -16.23
CA PHE A 62 3.88 -6.74 -17.45
C PHE A 62 4.27 -5.97 -18.72
N LEU A 63 3.92 -4.68 -18.81
CA LEU A 63 4.30 -3.84 -19.94
C LEU A 63 5.82 -3.67 -20.04
N PHE A 64 6.49 -3.32 -18.95
CA PHE A 64 7.94 -3.14 -18.94
C PHE A 64 8.68 -4.47 -19.15
N LEU A 65 8.22 -5.55 -18.52
CA LEU A 65 8.80 -6.87 -18.70
C LEU A 65 8.65 -7.34 -20.15
N GLY A 66 7.46 -7.17 -20.74
CA GLY A 66 7.20 -7.50 -22.14
C GLY A 66 8.11 -6.71 -23.09
N ALA A 67 8.25 -5.40 -22.87
CA ALA A 67 9.14 -4.55 -23.66
C ALA A 67 10.62 -4.96 -23.51
N ALA A 68 11.05 -5.33 -22.30
CA ALA A 68 12.41 -5.83 -22.06
C ALA A 68 12.67 -7.15 -22.79
N CYS A 69 11.73 -8.10 -22.71
CA CYS A 69 11.81 -9.38 -23.42
C CYS A 69 11.86 -9.21 -24.94
N VAL A 70 10.99 -8.37 -25.51
CA VAL A 70 11.01 -8.09 -26.96
C VAL A 70 12.33 -7.45 -27.36
N SER A 71 12.82 -6.46 -26.59
CA SER A 71 14.10 -5.80 -26.87
C SER A 71 15.24 -6.81 -26.83
N LEU A 72 15.27 -7.68 -25.82
CA LEU A 72 16.29 -8.73 -25.67
C LEU A 72 16.24 -9.74 -26.82
N VAL A 73 15.05 -10.19 -27.23
CA VAL A 73 14.90 -11.09 -28.39
C VAL A 73 15.33 -10.39 -29.67
N THR A 74 14.97 -9.13 -29.89
CA THR A 74 15.41 -8.40 -31.09
C THR A 74 16.92 -8.14 -31.11
N GLU A 75 17.56 -7.96 -29.95
CA GLU A 75 19.00 -7.77 -29.84
C GLU A 75 19.76 -9.09 -29.98
N LEU A 76 19.22 -10.21 -29.51
CA LEU A 76 19.77 -11.55 -29.78
C LEU A 76 19.53 -11.99 -31.24
N SER A 77 18.43 -11.54 -31.83
CA SER A 77 18.07 -11.79 -33.24
C SER A 77 18.74 -10.83 -34.21
N THR A 78 19.60 -9.92 -33.72
CA THR A 78 20.28 -8.98 -34.61
C THR A 78 21.13 -9.74 -35.61
N LYS A 79 21.00 -9.35 -36.88
CA LYS A 79 21.62 -9.95 -38.06
C LYS A 79 23.11 -10.22 -37.92
N ASP A 80 23.83 -9.56 -37.02
CA ASP A 80 25.27 -9.75 -36.84
C ASP A 80 25.63 -11.13 -36.26
N LEU A 81 24.88 -11.65 -35.29
CA LEU A 81 25.06 -13.02 -34.78
C LEU A 81 24.70 -14.07 -35.84
N LEU A 82 23.62 -13.80 -36.58
CA LEU A 82 23.16 -14.65 -37.68
C LEU A 82 24.15 -14.63 -38.87
N ASN A 83 24.77 -13.49 -39.13
CA ASN A 83 25.81 -13.30 -40.14
C ASN A 83 27.14 -13.92 -39.70
N GLU A 84 27.50 -13.86 -38.41
CA GLU A 84 28.69 -14.53 -37.86
C GLU A 84 28.53 -16.06 -37.89
N ILE A 85 27.34 -16.56 -37.54
CA ILE A 85 27.01 -17.99 -37.66
C ILE A 85 27.03 -18.41 -39.13
N ASN A 86 26.43 -17.64 -40.05
CA ASN A 86 26.52 -17.93 -41.49
C ASN A 86 27.96 -17.86 -42.02
N ALA A 87 28.78 -16.92 -41.55
CA ALA A 87 30.19 -16.84 -41.94
C ALA A 87 30.99 -18.07 -41.45
N LYS A 88 30.72 -18.56 -40.22
CA LYS A 88 31.32 -19.79 -39.68
C LYS A 88 30.84 -21.05 -40.41
N VAL A 89 29.56 -21.12 -40.77
CA VAL A 89 28.99 -22.21 -41.56
C VAL A 89 29.62 -22.25 -42.96
N ASN A 90 29.80 -21.10 -43.61
CA ASN A 90 30.46 -21.01 -44.91
C ASN A 90 31.95 -21.41 -44.85
N THR A 91 32.65 -21.12 -43.76
CA THR A 91 34.04 -21.57 -43.56
C THR A 91 34.11 -23.08 -43.35
N ILE A 92 33.16 -23.67 -42.62
CA ILE A 92 33.06 -25.12 -42.44
C ILE A 92 32.70 -25.83 -43.76
N GLU A 93 31.79 -25.27 -44.56
CA GLU A 93 31.43 -25.81 -45.88
C GLU A 93 32.63 -25.75 -46.86
N SER A 94 33.43 -24.69 -46.80
CA SER A 94 34.66 -24.57 -47.59
C SER A 94 35.73 -25.59 -47.17
N SER A 95 35.82 -25.90 -45.87
CA SER A 95 36.71 -26.94 -45.32
C SER A 95 36.29 -28.34 -45.75
N GLN A 96 34.98 -28.62 -45.80
CA GLN A 96 34.46 -29.89 -46.34
C GLN A 96 34.68 -30.02 -47.86
N LYS A 97 34.50 -28.95 -48.65
CA LYS A 97 34.85 -28.97 -50.09
C LYS A 97 36.34 -29.18 -50.33
N LEU A 98 37.21 -28.70 -49.44
CA LEU A 98 38.66 -28.97 -49.49
C LEU A 98 38.97 -30.45 -49.20
N GLN A 99 38.32 -31.05 -48.22
CA GLN A 99 38.44 -32.48 -47.93
C GLN A 99 37.92 -33.36 -49.07
N GLN A 100 36.86 -32.93 -49.75
CA GLN A 100 36.31 -33.62 -50.93
C GLN A 100 37.25 -33.49 -52.16
N LYS A 101 37.87 -32.33 -52.38
CA LYS A 101 38.91 -32.15 -53.42
C LYS A 101 40.19 -32.95 -53.16
N VAL A 102 40.58 -33.13 -51.89
CA VAL A 102 41.74 -33.99 -51.54
C VAL A 102 41.43 -35.46 -51.82
N LEU A 103 40.19 -35.90 -51.57
CA LEU A 103 39.72 -37.25 -51.92
C LEU A 103 39.71 -37.50 -53.44
N GLU A 104 39.25 -36.52 -54.23
CA GLU A 104 39.28 -36.56 -55.70
C GLU A 104 40.72 -36.49 -56.27
N SER A 105 41.64 -35.77 -55.60
CA SER A 105 43.06 -35.68 -55.99
C SER A 105 43.86 -36.98 -55.82
N LEU A 106 43.40 -37.86 -54.92
CA LEU A 106 43.99 -39.19 -54.71
C LEU A 106 43.45 -40.24 -55.69
N GLN A 107 42.28 -40.00 -56.29
CA GLN A 107 41.71 -40.85 -57.34
C GLN A 107 42.30 -40.57 -58.74
N ALA A 108 43.03 -39.45 -58.91
CA ALA A 108 43.66 -39.02 -60.16
C ALA A 108 45.14 -39.47 -60.34
N ARG A 109 45.74 -40.21 -59.38
CA ARG A 109 47.15 -40.67 -59.45
C ARG A 109 47.35 -42.16 -59.78
N VAL A 110 46.33 -42.85 -60.28
CA VAL A 110 46.38 -44.30 -60.60
C VAL A 110 46.28 -44.61 -62.11
N PHE A 111 46.25 -43.63 -63.00
CA PHE A 111 45.90 -43.85 -64.41
C PHE A 111 46.87 -43.27 -65.46
N LEU A 112 48.18 -43.44 -65.30
CA LEU A 112 49.15 -43.08 -66.34
C LEU A 112 50.29 -44.09 -66.46
N VAL A 113 49.98 -45.29 -66.97
CA VAL A 113 50.95 -46.16 -67.64
C VAL A 113 50.20 -46.96 -68.70
N ASP A 114 50.03 -46.44 -69.93
CA ASP A 114 49.84 -47.31 -71.11
C ASP A 114 50.02 -46.60 -72.47
N GLU A 115 51.25 -46.19 -72.81
CA GLU A 115 51.58 -45.84 -74.21
C GLU A 115 53.03 -46.23 -74.56
N SER A 116 53.44 -47.42 -74.12
CA SER A 116 54.72 -48.06 -74.50
C SER A 116 54.51 -49.48 -75.06
N VAL A 117 53.27 -49.88 -75.33
CA VAL A 117 52.92 -51.30 -75.53
C VAL A 117 53.02 -51.77 -76.99
N ASN A 118 53.00 -50.88 -77.99
CA ASN A 118 52.93 -51.34 -79.38
C ASN A 118 54.27 -51.65 -80.06
N ASN A 119 55.41 -51.17 -79.53
CA ASN A 119 56.74 -51.62 -79.99
C ASN A 119 57.35 -52.73 -79.12
N MET A 120 56.82 -52.96 -77.90
CA MET A 120 57.28 -54.01 -77.00
C MET A 120 56.74 -55.40 -77.39
N ARG A 121 55.62 -55.46 -78.12
CA ARG A 121 54.89 -56.70 -78.47
C ARG A 121 55.72 -57.73 -79.26
N LYS A 122 56.82 -57.31 -79.91
CA LYS A 122 57.66 -58.20 -80.74
C LYS A 122 58.87 -58.79 -79.99
N GLU A 123 59.39 -58.08 -78.98
CA GLU A 123 60.43 -58.58 -78.05
C GLU A 123 59.81 -59.45 -76.94
N VAL A 124 58.60 -59.12 -76.52
CA VAL A 124 57.87 -59.72 -75.39
C VAL A 124 57.43 -61.18 -75.64
N SER A 125 57.17 -61.60 -76.88
CA SER A 125 56.88 -63.01 -77.19
C SER A 125 58.07 -63.95 -76.93
N LYS A 126 59.31 -63.45 -76.87
CA LYS A 126 60.50 -64.27 -76.53
C LYS A 126 60.80 -64.27 -75.02
N ALA A 127 60.46 -63.19 -74.31
CA ALA A 127 60.60 -63.08 -72.85
C ALA A 127 59.47 -63.79 -72.08
N PHE A 128 58.24 -63.85 -72.62
CA PHE A 128 57.09 -64.49 -71.97
C PHE A 128 57.22 -65.99 -71.73
N ALA A 129 58.08 -66.69 -72.48
CA ALA A 129 58.35 -68.11 -72.23
C ALA A 129 59.11 -68.34 -70.92
N ASN A 130 60.03 -67.43 -70.54
CA ASN A 130 60.77 -67.50 -69.28
C ASN A 130 60.01 -66.84 -68.12
N GLN A 131 59.20 -65.80 -68.40
CA GLN A 131 58.46 -65.05 -67.39
C GLN A 131 57.20 -65.78 -66.86
N ALA A 132 56.67 -66.75 -67.60
CA ALA A 132 55.54 -67.57 -67.15
C ALA A 132 55.89 -68.48 -65.95
N GLU A 133 57.17 -68.87 -65.81
CA GLU A 133 57.67 -69.65 -64.67
C GLU A 133 57.83 -68.76 -63.43
N ASP A 134 58.44 -67.58 -63.58
CA ASP A 134 58.59 -66.59 -62.50
C ASP A 134 57.24 -66.01 -62.02
N LEU A 135 56.27 -65.82 -62.93
CA LEU A 135 54.93 -65.35 -62.56
C LEU A 135 54.15 -66.37 -61.72
N LYS A 136 54.34 -67.67 -61.93
CA LYS A 136 53.75 -68.70 -61.06
C LYS A 136 54.34 -68.64 -59.66
N GLN A 137 55.64 -68.38 -59.54
CA GLN A 137 56.31 -68.24 -58.24
C GLN A 137 55.89 -66.94 -57.52
N VAL A 138 55.77 -65.84 -58.25
CA VAL A 138 55.27 -64.56 -57.72
C VAL A 138 53.81 -64.68 -57.29
N GLN A 139 52.96 -65.34 -58.06
CA GLN A 139 51.55 -65.56 -57.71
C GLN A 139 51.39 -66.45 -56.48
N ALA A 140 52.20 -67.51 -56.34
CA ALA A 140 52.22 -68.35 -55.15
C ALA A 140 52.69 -67.58 -53.90
N ASN A 141 53.71 -66.72 -54.03
CA ASN A 141 54.17 -65.86 -52.95
C ASN A 141 53.17 -64.77 -52.58
N LEU A 142 52.44 -64.22 -53.56
CA LEU A 142 51.39 -63.22 -53.33
C LEU A 142 50.20 -63.83 -52.57
N ALA A 143 49.75 -65.03 -52.96
CA ALA A 143 48.67 -65.74 -52.25
C ALA A 143 49.08 -66.11 -50.82
N LYS A 144 50.34 -66.52 -50.61
CA LYS A 144 50.89 -66.81 -49.28
C LYS A 144 50.97 -65.55 -48.42
N ASN A 145 51.39 -64.42 -48.98
CA ASN A 145 51.46 -63.14 -48.27
C ASN A 145 50.07 -62.59 -47.94
N GLN A 146 49.09 -62.68 -48.86
CA GLN A 146 47.70 -62.32 -48.60
C GLN A 146 47.09 -63.17 -47.47
N SER A 147 47.34 -64.48 -47.47
CA SER A 147 46.86 -65.36 -46.39
C SER A 147 47.50 -65.03 -45.04
N ASN A 148 48.79 -64.74 -45.00
CA ASN A 148 49.47 -64.35 -43.77
C ASN A 148 49.00 -62.98 -43.26
N LEU A 149 48.73 -62.04 -44.17
CA LEU A 149 48.22 -60.72 -43.82
C LEU A 149 46.79 -60.80 -43.27
N ALA A 150 45.91 -61.60 -43.90
CA ALA A 150 44.57 -61.86 -43.40
C ALA A 150 44.57 -62.50 -42.01
N LYS A 151 45.41 -63.52 -41.78
CA LYS A 151 45.53 -64.17 -40.46
C LYS A 151 46.06 -63.22 -39.38
N LYS A 152 47.02 -62.35 -39.72
CA LYS A 152 47.53 -61.34 -38.80
C LYS A 152 46.45 -60.29 -38.49
N PHE A 153 45.71 -59.85 -39.50
CA PHE A 153 44.62 -58.90 -39.34
C PHE A 153 43.49 -59.45 -38.45
N ASP A 154 43.09 -60.71 -38.65
CA ASP A 154 42.11 -61.38 -37.79
C ASP A 154 42.61 -61.51 -36.34
N SER A 155 43.89 -61.87 -36.15
CA SER A 155 44.50 -61.96 -34.82
C SER A 155 44.52 -60.59 -34.12
N ASP A 156 44.92 -59.53 -34.82
CA ASP A 156 44.99 -58.18 -34.28
C ASP A 156 43.58 -57.64 -33.96
N ILE A 157 42.57 -57.92 -34.80
CA ILE A 157 41.17 -57.57 -34.54
C ILE A 157 40.64 -58.28 -33.29
N VAL A 158 40.93 -59.57 -33.12
CA VAL A 158 40.48 -60.33 -31.93
C VAL A 158 41.15 -59.79 -30.66
N ALA A 159 42.44 -59.46 -30.72
CA ALA A 159 43.17 -58.86 -29.59
C ALA A 159 42.58 -57.49 -29.20
N VAL A 160 42.39 -56.59 -30.19
CA VAL A 160 41.81 -55.25 -29.97
C VAL A 160 40.39 -55.36 -29.42
N LYS A 161 39.56 -56.26 -29.95
CA LYS A 161 38.20 -56.50 -29.44
C LYS A 161 38.21 -57.00 -28.00
N GLY A 162 39.16 -57.88 -27.66
CA GLY A 162 39.34 -58.38 -26.30
C GLY A 162 39.71 -57.29 -25.30
N GLU A 163 40.66 -56.42 -25.65
CA GLU A 163 41.06 -55.28 -24.81
C GLU A 163 39.95 -54.25 -24.66
N MET A 164 39.29 -53.89 -25.77
CA MET A 164 38.19 -52.93 -25.76
C MET A 164 37.00 -53.43 -24.89
N THR A 165 36.69 -54.73 -24.94
CA THR A 165 35.64 -55.32 -24.10
C THR A 165 36.01 -55.27 -22.61
N LYS A 166 37.28 -55.55 -22.26
CA LYS A 166 37.75 -55.43 -20.87
C LYS A 166 37.70 -53.98 -20.37
N GLN A 167 38.09 -53.02 -21.20
CA GLN A 167 38.05 -51.60 -20.84
C GLN A 167 36.61 -51.10 -20.64
N ILE A 168 35.69 -51.46 -21.53
CA ILE A 168 34.27 -51.10 -21.42
C ILE A 168 33.65 -51.70 -20.15
N ASN A 169 33.92 -52.97 -19.85
CA ASN A 169 33.40 -53.61 -18.65
C ASN A 169 33.98 -52.99 -17.36
N GLY A 170 35.26 -52.63 -17.36
CA GLY A 170 35.89 -51.91 -16.24
C GLY A 170 35.25 -50.55 -16.00
N GLN A 171 35.06 -49.75 -17.06
CA GLN A 171 34.41 -48.44 -16.96
C GLN A 171 32.94 -48.55 -16.51
N SER A 172 32.21 -49.56 -16.98
CA SER A 172 30.81 -49.79 -16.58
C SER A 172 30.68 -50.02 -15.07
N GLU A 173 31.57 -50.79 -14.47
CA GLU A 173 31.54 -51.06 -13.02
C GLU A 173 31.93 -49.83 -12.19
N GLU A 174 32.90 -49.03 -12.65
CA GLU A 174 33.21 -47.74 -12.01
C GLU A 174 32.03 -46.77 -12.08
N ILE A 175 31.34 -46.68 -13.22
CA ILE A 175 30.15 -45.84 -13.38
C ILE A 175 29.04 -46.27 -12.41
N LYS A 176 28.78 -47.58 -12.29
CA LYS A 176 27.79 -48.11 -11.33
C LYS A 176 28.13 -47.75 -9.88
N LYS A 177 29.40 -47.89 -9.49
CA LYS A 177 29.87 -47.53 -8.14
C LYS A 177 29.71 -46.03 -7.88
N THR A 178 30.05 -45.20 -8.87
CA THR A 178 29.92 -43.75 -8.79
C THR A 178 28.45 -43.34 -8.64
N ASN A 179 27.56 -43.91 -9.45
CA ASN A 179 26.11 -43.67 -9.35
C ASN A 179 25.52 -44.10 -8.01
N THR A 180 25.96 -45.23 -7.45
CA THR A 180 25.48 -45.71 -6.15
C THR A 180 25.90 -44.77 -5.03
N ASN A 181 27.15 -44.30 -5.04
CA ASN A 181 27.65 -43.33 -4.07
C ASN A 181 26.89 -42.00 -4.18
N LEU A 182 26.64 -41.53 -5.40
CA LEU A 182 25.92 -40.28 -5.66
C LEU A 182 24.47 -40.38 -5.15
N ALA A 183 23.77 -41.48 -5.44
CA ALA A 183 22.42 -41.72 -4.92
C ALA A 183 22.36 -41.74 -3.38
N ASN A 184 23.33 -42.38 -2.73
CA ASN A 184 23.41 -42.40 -1.26
C ASN A 184 23.67 -41.01 -0.68
N LEU A 185 24.53 -40.21 -1.30
CA LEU A 185 24.84 -38.85 -0.89
C LEU A 185 23.61 -37.93 -1.06
N PHE A 186 22.89 -38.07 -2.17
CA PHE A 186 21.62 -37.37 -2.40
C PHE A 186 20.56 -37.73 -1.36
N ASN A 187 20.35 -39.02 -1.08
CA ASN A 187 19.37 -39.45 -0.09
C ASN A 187 19.70 -38.96 1.32
N LYS A 188 20.99 -38.98 1.69
CA LYS A 188 21.46 -38.46 2.99
C LYS A 188 21.20 -36.95 3.10
N ASN A 189 21.63 -36.17 2.11
CA ASN A 189 21.44 -34.72 2.13
C ASN A 189 19.94 -34.35 2.12
N LEU A 190 19.12 -35.10 1.39
CA LEU A 190 17.68 -34.86 1.35
C LEU A 190 17.01 -35.13 2.70
N ALA A 191 17.45 -36.16 3.44
CA ALA A 191 16.99 -36.42 4.80
C ALA A 191 17.40 -35.29 5.76
N GLU A 192 18.66 -34.85 5.72
CA GLU A 192 19.15 -33.74 6.56
C GLU A 192 18.39 -32.43 6.29
N VAL A 193 18.14 -32.10 5.01
CA VAL A 193 17.34 -30.91 4.63
C VAL A 193 15.90 -31.03 5.12
N LYS A 194 15.30 -32.22 5.05
CA LYS A 194 13.93 -32.44 5.52
C LYS A 194 13.82 -32.25 7.03
N ASP A 195 14.79 -32.75 7.80
CA ASP A 195 14.80 -32.61 9.25
C ASP A 195 15.05 -31.16 9.69
N GLU A 196 15.96 -30.44 9.02
CA GLU A 196 16.18 -29.02 9.26
C GLU A 196 14.94 -28.19 8.93
N LEU A 197 14.28 -28.46 7.81
CA LEU A 197 13.04 -27.78 7.42
C LEU A 197 11.92 -28.03 8.44
N ALA A 198 11.78 -29.27 8.93
CA ALA A 198 10.82 -29.60 9.97
C ALA A 198 11.12 -28.83 11.27
N GLY A 199 12.40 -28.74 11.67
CA GLY A 199 12.84 -27.95 12.82
C GLY A 199 12.52 -26.46 12.68
N GLN A 200 12.71 -25.88 11.48
CA GLN A 200 12.39 -24.48 11.20
C GLN A 200 10.88 -24.22 11.23
N LEU A 201 10.06 -25.12 10.69
CA LEU A 201 8.60 -24.99 10.74
C LEU A 201 8.05 -25.01 12.18
N VAL A 202 8.61 -25.87 13.04
CA VAL A 202 8.24 -25.91 14.47
C VAL A 202 8.61 -24.60 15.18
N ARG A 203 9.80 -24.05 14.90
CA ARG A 203 10.21 -22.74 15.44
C ARG A 203 9.29 -21.62 14.96
N LEU A 204 8.95 -21.61 13.67
CA LEU A 204 8.05 -20.63 13.09
C LEU A 204 6.66 -20.67 13.73
N ALA A 205 6.10 -21.87 13.89
CA ALA A 205 4.82 -22.07 14.58
C ALA A 205 4.85 -21.51 16.02
N GLY A 206 5.91 -21.77 16.78
CA GLY A 206 6.08 -21.21 18.12
C GLY A 206 6.18 -19.68 18.15
N THR A 207 6.86 -19.06 17.18
CA THR A 207 6.91 -17.59 17.08
C THR A 207 5.54 -16.98 16.73
N MET A 208 4.78 -17.66 15.87
CA MET A 208 3.44 -17.22 15.46
C MET A 208 2.46 -17.30 16.63
N GLU A 209 2.50 -18.37 17.44
CA GLU A 209 1.69 -18.48 18.66
C GLU A 209 2.05 -17.39 19.69
N SER A 210 3.34 -17.07 19.85
CA SER A 210 3.78 -15.96 20.71
C SER A 210 3.29 -14.60 20.21
N HIS A 211 3.30 -14.38 18.89
CA HIS A 211 2.71 -13.20 18.27
C HIS A 211 1.21 -13.11 18.52
N GLU A 212 0.48 -14.20 18.35
CA GLU A 212 -0.97 -14.24 18.57
C GLU A 212 -1.33 -13.91 20.03
N ARG A 213 -0.57 -14.46 21.01
CA ARG A 213 -0.75 -14.13 22.43
C ARG A 213 -0.48 -12.64 22.72
N ARG A 214 0.56 -12.05 22.13
CA ARG A 214 0.86 -10.61 22.26
C ARG A 214 -0.23 -9.76 21.61
N ASN A 215 -0.76 -10.20 20.47
CA ASN A 215 -1.81 -9.49 19.76
C ASN A 215 -3.11 -9.47 20.59
N ARG A 216 -3.54 -10.62 21.11
CA ARG A 216 -4.69 -10.71 22.03
C ARG A 216 -4.54 -9.86 23.28
N LYS A 217 -3.31 -9.76 23.82
CA LYS A 217 -3.04 -8.88 24.98
C LYS A 217 -3.16 -7.40 24.59
N SER A 218 -2.64 -7.02 23.43
CA SER A 218 -2.69 -5.65 22.93
C SER A 218 -4.13 -5.22 22.61
N GLU A 219 -4.90 -6.10 21.97
CA GLU A 219 -6.33 -5.90 21.69
C GLU A 219 -7.13 -5.62 22.97
N LYS A 220 -6.92 -6.41 24.04
CA LYS A 220 -7.56 -6.15 25.34
C LYS A 220 -7.16 -4.80 25.94
N THR A 221 -5.92 -4.38 25.77
CA THR A 221 -5.47 -3.06 26.25
C THR A 221 -6.10 -1.93 25.44
N ILE A 222 -6.23 -2.09 24.11
CA ILE A 222 -6.87 -1.12 23.22
C ILE A 222 -8.35 -0.97 23.60
N LEU A 223 -9.09 -2.08 23.77
CA LEU A 223 -10.50 -2.03 24.17
C LEU A 223 -10.69 -1.32 25.52
N LYS A 224 -9.78 -1.56 26.48
CA LYS A 224 -9.81 -0.86 27.77
C LYS A 224 -9.56 0.65 27.61
N GLN A 225 -8.61 1.03 26.77
CA GLN A 225 -8.31 2.44 26.50
C GLN A 225 -9.48 3.13 25.78
N GLU A 226 -10.18 2.44 24.89
CA GLU A 226 -11.36 2.96 24.21
C GLU A 226 -12.50 3.27 25.20
N GLU A 227 -12.73 2.41 26.18
CA GLU A 227 -13.69 2.63 27.27
C GLU A 227 -13.30 3.85 28.13
N GLU A 228 -12.04 3.94 28.54
CA GLU A 228 -11.52 5.09 29.31
C GLU A 228 -11.64 6.42 28.53
N ILE A 229 -11.38 6.40 27.21
CA ILE A 229 -11.53 7.58 26.34
C ILE A 229 -13.02 7.98 26.20
N SER A 230 -13.93 7.01 26.06
CA SER A 230 -15.37 7.29 26.01
C SER A 230 -15.86 7.94 27.32
N GLU A 231 -15.37 7.48 28.47
CA GLU A 231 -15.69 8.09 29.77
C GLU A 231 -15.13 9.52 29.87
N ILE A 232 -13.90 9.76 29.44
CA ILE A 232 -13.32 11.11 29.42
C ILE A 232 -14.12 12.05 28.50
N LYS A 233 -14.51 11.58 27.31
CA LYS A 233 -15.30 12.36 26.36
C LYS A 233 -16.63 12.81 26.95
N THR A 234 -17.36 11.90 27.57
CA THR A 234 -18.65 12.25 28.21
C THR A 234 -18.49 13.23 29.39
N LYS A 235 -17.41 13.11 30.17
CA LYS A 235 -17.09 14.11 31.22
C LYS A 235 -16.73 15.47 30.63
N MET A 236 -16.02 15.50 29.50
CA MET A 236 -15.65 16.74 28.82
C MET A 236 -16.88 17.44 28.21
N GLU A 237 -17.80 16.69 27.60
CA GLU A 237 -19.07 17.24 27.09
C GLU A 237 -19.90 17.87 28.23
N ARG A 238 -19.99 17.19 29.39
CA ARG A 238 -20.68 17.75 30.57
C ARG A 238 -20.00 19.02 31.09
N LEU A 239 -18.67 19.04 31.14
CA LEU A 239 -17.94 20.24 31.55
C LEU A 239 -18.12 21.36 30.53
N GLU A 240 -18.09 21.07 29.23
CA GLU A 240 -18.33 22.07 28.20
C GLU A 240 -19.73 22.68 28.32
N GLU A 241 -20.76 21.87 28.58
CA GLU A 241 -22.10 22.35 28.91
C GLU A 241 -22.13 23.25 30.15
N GLU A 242 -21.34 22.94 31.19
CA GLU A 242 -21.18 23.79 32.38
C GLU A 242 -20.40 25.10 32.09
N PHE A 243 -19.50 25.10 31.10
CA PHE A 243 -18.65 26.25 30.76
C PHE A 243 -19.20 27.14 29.64
N VAL A 244 -20.26 26.74 28.93
CA VAL A 244 -20.95 27.64 27.99
C VAL A 244 -21.51 28.81 28.79
N ALA A 245 -20.98 30.01 28.53
CA ALA A 245 -21.44 31.23 29.17
C ALA A 245 -22.98 31.30 29.09
N PRO A 246 -23.66 31.48 30.23
CA PRO A 246 -25.10 31.31 30.28
C PRO A 246 -25.76 32.29 29.32
N LYS A 247 -26.61 31.78 28.43
CA LYS A 247 -27.25 32.61 27.41
C LYS A 247 -28.22 33.59 28.08
N PRO A 248 -28.33 34.84 27.61
CA PRO A 248 -29.36 35.75 28.09
C PRO A 248 -30.74 35.24 27.68
N LEU A 249 -31.75 35.52 28.51
CA LEU A 249 -33.13 35.12 28.22
C LEU A 249 -33.68 35.86 27.00
N LEU A 250 -33.33 37.15 26.88
CA LEU A 250 -33.68 37.99 25.74
C LEU A 250 -32.44 38.48 25.00
N THR A 251 -32.59 38.67 23.70
CA THR A 251 -31.63 39.38 22.86
C THR A 251 -32.29 40.62 22.29
N SER A 252 -31.52 41.56 21.74
CA SER A 252 -32.09 42.76 21.11
C SER A 252 -33.03 42.45 19.94
N GLN A 253 -32.92 41.26 19.33
CA GLN A 253 -33.75 40.84 18.19
C GLN A 253 -35.00 40.06 18.61
N CYS A 254 -35.19 39.78 19.90
CA CYS A 254 -36.40 39.15 20.40
C CYS A 254 -37.61 40.06 20.19
N LYS A 255 -38.81 39.49 20.14
CA LYS A 255 -40.04 40.26 19.99
C LYS A 255 -40.34 40.99 21.29
N VAL A 256 -41.03 42.12 21.21
CA VAL A 256 -41.42 42.89 22.41
C VAL A 256 -42.33 42.07 23.35
N GLU A 257 -43.13 41.15 22.82
CA GLU A 257 -43.99 40.25 23.63
C GLU A 257 -43.21 39.20 24.42
N ASP A 258 -41.94 38.94 24.07
CA ASP A 258 -41.09 38.05 24.85
C ASP A 258 -40.68 38.71 26.19
N VAL A 259 -40.87 40.03 26.33
CA VAL A 259 -40.65 40.76 27.58
C VAL A 259 -41.80 40.50 28.54
N ARG A 260 -41.45 39.99 29.73
CA ARG A 260 -42.45 39.72 30.77
C ARG A 260 -43.24 40.98 31.16
N GLY A 261 -44.55 40.88 30.96
CA GLY A 261 -45.51 41.96 31.24
C GLY A 261 -46.01 42.67 29.99
N ILE A 262 -45.47 42.36 28.82
CA ILE A 262 -45.99 42.81 27.52
C ILE A 262 -46.85 41.69 26.95
N GLY A 263 -48.16 41.88 26.96
CA GLY A 263 -49.10 41.00 26.26
C GLY A 263 -49.25 41.37 24.78
N GLU A 264 -49.98 40.56 24.03
CA GLU A 264 -50.21 40.78 22.58
C GLU A 264 -50.79 42.16 22.26
N ASN A 265 -51.72 42.67 23.08
CA ASN A 265 -52.29 44.01 22.91
C ASN A 265 -51.24 45.11 23.03
N THR A 266 -50.44 45.09 24.11
CA THR A 266 -49.35 46.04 24.31
C THR A 266 -48.27 45.89 23.23
N GLY A 267 -47.99 44.66 22.79
CA GLY A 267 -47.08 44.40 21.67
C GLY A 267 -47.57 45.02 20.36
N ASN A 268 -48.89 44.99 20.10
CA ASN A 268 -49.48 45.66 18.93
C ASN A 268 -49.35 47.19 19.02
N GLU A 269 -49.67 47.78 20.18
CA GLU A 269 -49.51 49.23 20.40
C GLU A 269 -48.05 49.69 20.18
N LEU A 270 -47.08 48.93 20.71
CA LEU A 270 -45.65 49.20 20.51
C LEU A 270 -45.25 49.12 19.02
N ARG A 271 -45.77 48.13 18.28
CA ARG A 271 -45.53 48.03 16.83
C ARG A 271 -46.12 49.19 16.05
N GLU A 272 -47.29 49.68 16.41
CA GLU A 272 -47.95 50.82 15.75
C GLU A 272 -47.10 52.11 15.87
N ILE A 273 -46.34 52.26 16.95
CA ILE A 273 -45.42 53.39 17.15
C ILE A 273 -44.01 53.14 16.60
N GLY A 274 -43.79 51.99 15.96
CA GLY A 274 -42.53 51.62 15.30
C GLY A 274 -41.53 50.86 16.16
N ILE A 275 -41.94 50.31 17.31
CA ILE A 275 -41.10 49.48 18.19
C ILE A 275 -41.45 48.02 17.98
N THR A 276 -40.58 47.29 17.30
CA THR A 276 -40.82 45.92 16.83
C THR A 276 -40.01 44.86 17.59
N ASP A 277 -38.87 45.25 18.18
CA ASP A 277 -37.99 44.36 18.92
C ASP A 277 -37.58 44.90 20.30
N VAL A 278 -36.99 44.03 21.12
CA VAL A 278 -36.53 44.35 22.48
C VAL A 278 -35.44 45.43 22.47
N GLY A 279 -34.59 45.46 21.45
CA GLY A 279 -33.54 46.48 21.33
C GLY A 279 -34.12 47.88 21.15
N GLU A 280 -35.08 48.03 20.24
CA GLU A 280 -35.82 49.27 20.00
C GLU A 280 -36.58 49.70 21.25
N LEU A 281 -37.22 48.74 21.94
CA LEU A 281 -37.93 49.01 23.19
C LEU A 281 -37.01 49.59 24.26
N VAL A 282 -35.82 49.01 24.44
CA VAL A 282 -34.86 49.43 25.48
C VAL A 282 -34.18 50.77 25.16
N LEU A 283 -34.04 51.11 23.88
CA LEU A 283 -33.36 52.35 23.43
C LEU A 283 -34.29 53.57 23.33
N THR A 284 -35.60 53.36 23.19
CA THR A 284 -36.56 54.45 23.03
C THR A 284 -36.81 55.15 24.37
N ASP A 285 -36.97 56.47 24.36
CA ASP A 285 -37.29 57.24 25.58
C ASP A 285 -38.65 56.79 26.17
N PRO A 286 -38.71 56.43 27.47
CA PRO A 286 -39.95 56.04 28.12
C PRO A 286 -41.10 57.05 27.94
N ASN A 287 -40.79 58.35 27.92
CA ASN A 287 -41.78 59.41 27.72
C ASN A 287 -42.41 59.35 26.33
N VAL A 288 -41.62 59.05 25.30
CA VAL A 288 -42.12 58.95 23.92
C VAL A 288 -43.06 57.76 23.75
N ILE A 289 -42.79 56.66 24.46
CA ILE A 289 -43.68 55.49 24.47
C ILE A 289 -44.95 55.82 25.25
N ALA A 290 -44.82 56.40 26.45
CA ALA A 290 -45.95 56.75 27.29
C ALA A 290 -46.90 57.78 26.65
N ASP A 291 -46.38 58.74 25.86
CA ASP A 291 -47.19 59.73 25.16
C ASP A 291 -47.99 59.13 23.99
N LYS A 292 -47.53 58.02 23.42
CA LYS A 292 -48.12 57.37 22.24
C LYS A 292 -48.90 56.10 22.55
N THR A 293 -48.86 55.65 23.80
CA THR A 293 -49.56 54.45 24.29
C THR A 293 -50.40 54.83 25.50
N ASP A 294 -51.32 53.98 25.95
CA ASP A 294 -52.10 54.24 27.17
C ASP A 294 -51.33 53.86 28.46
N MET A 295 -50.01 53.73 28.38
CA MET A 295 -49.14 53.34 29.50
C MET A 295 -48.55 54.56 30.21
N SER A 296 -48.47 54.50 31.54
CA SER A 296 -47.71 55.51 32.29
C SER A 296 -46.20 55.38 32.05
N GLU A 297 -45.46 56.49 32.10
CA GLU A 297 -43.99 56.51 32.00
C GLU A 297 -43.33 55.48 32.94
N LYS A 298 -43.77 55.43 34.21
CA LYS A 298 -43.29 54.46 35.20
C LYS A 298 -43.55 53.01 34.81
N THR A 299 -44.66 52.72 34.13
CA THR A 299 -44.95 51.37 33.62
C THR A 299 -43.97 51.03 32.50
N VAL A 300 -43.71 51.97 31.59
CA VAL A 300 -42.76 51.78 30.49
C VAL A 300 -41.34 51.57 31.01
N GLU A 301 -40.87 52.41 31.94
CA GLU A 301 -39.56 52.25 32.58
C GLU A 301 -39.41 50.88 33.23
N LYS A 302 -40.48 50.38 33.88
CA LYS A 302 -40.49 49.05 34.48
C LYS A 302 -40.38 47.94 33.43
N LEU A 303 -41.06 48.06 32.30
CA LEU A 303 -40.97 47.08 31.20
C LEU A 303 -39.59 47.10 30.54
N GLN A 304 -39.03 48.29 30.28
CA GLN A 304 -37.67 48.44 29.76
C GLN A 304 -36.63 47.89 30.74
N GLY A 305 -36.79 48.15 32.04
CA GLY A 305 -35.92 47.62 33.08
C GLY A 305 -35.92 46.09 33.13
N ARG A 306 -37.11 45.47 33.06
CA ARG A 306 -37.25 44.00 32.96
C ARG A 306 -36.59 43.44 31.70
N ALA A 307 -36.78 44.09 30.55
CA ALA A 307 -36.12 43.69 29.30
C ALA A 307 -34.59 43.74 29.44
N GLN A 308 -34.04 44.84 29.99
CA GLN A 308 -32.61 45.00 30.23
C GLN A 308 -32.05 43.94 31.18
N LEU A 309 -32.77 43.58 32.24
CA LEU A 309 -32.37 42.51 33.16
C LEU A 309 -32.43 41.13 32.50
N ALA A 310 -33.44 40.86 31.68
CA ALA A 310 -33.57 39.59 30.95
C ALA A 310 -32.50 39.42 29.86
N MET A 311 -31.90 40.52 29.40
CA MET A 311 -30.74 40.52 28.51
C MET A 311 -29.41 40.23 29.23
N VAL A 312 -29.39 40.10 30.56
CA VAL A 312 -28.18 39.75 31.31
C VAL A 312 -27.97 38.21 31.27
N PRO A 313 -26.82 37.73 30.75
CA PRO A 313 -26.42 36.32 30.80
C PRO A 313 -26.66 35.64 32.16
N GLY A 314 -27.43 34.55 32.15
CA GLY A 314 -27.70 33.73 33.34
C GLY A 314 -28.86 34.20 34.22
N VAL A 315 -29.47 35.35 33.94
CA VAL A 315 -30.68 35.76 34.66
C VAL A 315 -31.90 35.05 34.04
N GLN A 316 -32.43 34.07 34.76
CA GLN A 316 -33.65 33.35 34.39
C GLN A 316 -34.91 34.10 34.80
N GLU A 317 -36.09 33.68 34.31
CA GLU A 317 -37.37 34.33 34.62
C GLU A 317 -37.66 34.44 36.12
N LYS A 318 -37.34 33.41 36.91
CA LYS A 318 -37.49 33.44 38.37
C LYS A 318 -36.50 34.39 39.02
N GLY A 319 -35.27 34.46 38.49
CA GLY A 319 -34.26 35.44 38.87
C GLY A 319 -34.75 36.88 38.65
N LEU A 320 -35.46 37.15 37.56
CA LEU A 320 -36.06 38.48 37.31
C LEU A 320 -37.06 38.88 38.40
N VAL A 321 -37.90 37.95 38.87
CA VAL A 321 -38.83 38.24 39.97
C VAL A 321 -38.08 38.54 41.25
N LEU A 322 -37.09 37.72 41.58
CA LEU A 322 -36.30 37.91 42.80
C LEU A 322 -35.54 39.24 42.78
N LEU A 323 -35.04 39.66 41.61
CA LEU A 323 -34.40 40.96 41.41
C LEU A 323 -35.41 42.11 41.56
N GLU A 324 -36.61 41.98 40.98
CA GLU A 324 -37.66 42.99 41.10
C GLU A 324 -38.13 43.16 42.55
N GLU A 325 -38.37 42.07 43.28
CA GLU A 325 -38.71 42.07 44.71
C GLU A 325 -37.54 42.58 45.58
N ALA A 326 -36.31 42.42 45.09
CA ALA A 326 -35.12 43.03 45.67
C ALA A 326 -34.94 44.50 45.29
N GLU A 327 -35.91 45.13 44.61
CA GLU A 327 -35.91 46.53 44.17
C GLU A 327 -34.81 46.86 43.14
N VAL A 328 -34.31 45.84 42.43
CA VAL A 328 -33.38 46.00 41.31
C VAL A 328 -34.19 46.05 40.03
N MET A 329 -34.37 47.24 39.47
CA MET A 329 -35.36 47.47 38.41
C MET A 329 -34.77 47.38 37.00
N ASN A 330 -33.46 47.61 36.83
CA ASN A 330 -32.82 47.66 35.52
C ASN A 330 -31.36 47.18 35.59
N ARG A 331 -30.70 47.04 34.43
CA ARG A 331 -29.32 46.54 34.33
C ARG A 331 -28.31 47.42 35.07
N LYS A 332 -28.50 48.75 35.06
CA LYS A 332 -27.61 49.70 35.75
C LYS A 332 -27.72 49.55 37.27
N ASP A 333 -28.93 49.38 37.80
CA ASP A 333 -29.16 49.15 39.23
C ASP A 333 -28.47 47.87 39.68
N LEU A 334 -28.59 46.79 38.88
CA LEU A 334 -27.93 45.51 39.14
C LEU A 334 -26.41 45.65 39.14
N ALA A 335 -25.85 46.35 38.15
CA ALA A 335 -24.41 46.59 38.03
C ALA A 335 -23.82 47.34 39.25
N ASN A 336 -24.64 48.11 39.97
CA ASN A 336 -24.19 48.90 41.12
C ASN A 336 -24.37 48.19 42.48
N GLN A 337 -24.97 46.99 42.52
CA GLN A 337 -25.17 46.26 43.77
C GLN A 337 -23.87 45.64 44.32
N ASP A 338 -23.80 45.50 45.65
CA ASP A 338 -22.83 44.61 46.29
C ASP A 338 -23.30 43.15 46.19
N PRO A 339 -22.48 42.21 45.68
CA PRO A 339 -22.87 40.81 45.51
C PRO A 339 -23.30 40.11 46.79
N ILE A 340 -22.69 40.44 47.93
CA ILE A 340 -22.99 39.79 49.22
C ILE A 340 -24.30 40.32 49.78
N GLU A 341 -24.52 41.63 49.72
CA GLU A 341 -25.77 42.24 50.17
C GLU A 341 -26.96 41.82 49.31
N LEU A 342 -26.81 41.86 47.97
CA LEU A 342 -27.86 41.42 47.06
C LEU A 342 -28.16 39.92 47.22
N GLY A 343 -27.13 39.08 47.32
CA GLY A 343 -27.30 37.65 47.54
C GLY A 343 -28.07 37.32 48.84
N LYS A 344 -27.81 38.06 49.92
CA LYS A 344 -28.57 37.92 51.18
C LYS A 344 -30.02 38.38 51.05
N LYS A 345 -30.28 39.47 50.34
CA LYS A 345 -31.65 39.99 50.09
C LYS A 345 -32.44 39.00 49.25
N ILE A 346 -31.88 38.54 48.13
CA ILE A 346 -32.49 37.53 47.24
C ILE A 346 -32.73 36.22 47.99
N SER A 347 -31.76 35.70 48.75
CA SER A 347 -31.94 34.46 49.52
C SER A 347 -33.08 34.56 50.54
N SER A 348 -33.23 35.72 51.19
CA SER A 348 -34.34 35.97 52.12
C SER A 348 -35.71 35.94 51.41
N ILE A 349 -35.82 36.59 50.25
CA ILE A 349 -37.05 36.61 49.42
C ILE A 349 -37.35 35.19 48.90
N ALA A 350 -36.33 34.50 48.38
CA ALA A 350 -36.45 33.17 47.84
C ALA A 350 -36.95 32.15 48.88
N LYS A 351 -36.53 32.26 50.15
CA LYS A 351 -37.05 31.43 51.25
C LYS A 351 -38.56 31.63 51.48
N VAL A 352 -39.04 32.86 51.38
CA VAL A 352 -40.49 33.14 51.47
C VAL A 352 -41.21 32.51 50.28
N PHE A 353 -40.66 32.65 49.07
CA PHE A 353 -41.25 32.08 47.86
C PHE A 353 -41.25 30.54 47.85
N LEU A 354 -40.23 29.92 48.44
CA LEU A 354 -40.16 28.47 48.65
C LEU A 354 -41.26 28.00 49.61
N GLN A 355 -41.50 28.72 50.71
CA GLN A 355 -42.59 28.43 51.65
C GLN A 355 -43.97 28.56 50.98
N GLU A 356 -44.13 29.54 50.09
CA GLU A 356 -45.33 29.75 49.27
C GLU A 356 -45.45 28.80 48.07
N LYS A 357 -44.46 27.92 47.84
CA LYS A 357 -44.35 27.02 46.68
C LYS A 357 -44.37 27.72 45.32
N LYS A 358 -43.86 28.95 45.26
CA LYS A 358 -43.69 29.72 44.01
C LYS A 358 -42.41 29.34 43.25
N ILE A 359 -41.38 28.86 43.97
CA ILE A 359 -40.10 28.38 43.42
C ILE A 359 -39.68 27.08 44.11
N GLU A 360 -38.82 26.31 43.45
CA GLU A 360 -38.19 25.11 43.99
C GLU A 360 -36.82 25.44 44.63
N GLU A 361 -36.30 24.55 45.49
CA GLU A 361 -35.02 24.76 46.17
C GLU A 361 -33.84 24.88 45.19
N ALA A 362 -33.88 24.14 44.08
CA ALA A 362 -32.87 24.19 43.02
C ALA A 362 -32.86 25.51 42.23
N GLU A 363 -33.89 26.35 42.40
CA GLU A 363 -34.05 27.63 41.69
C GLU A 363 -33.66 28.83 42.53
N ILE A 364 -33.23 28.59 43.77
CA ILE A 364 -32.68 29.62 44.64
C ILE A 364 -31.27 29.96 44.12
N PRO A 365 -31.05 31.18 43.61
CA PRO A 365 -29.76 31.53 43.04
C PRO A 365 -28.69 31.55 44.13
N THR A 366 -27.56 30.95 43.80
CA THR A 366 -26.34 30.95 44.61
C THR A 366 -25.68 32.33 44.60
N ILE A 367 -24.79 32.60 45.56
CA ILE A 367 -24.09 33.88 45.63
C ILE A 367 -23.14 34.06 44.44
N GLU A 368 -22.61 32.96 43.89
CA GLU A 368 -21.79 32.91 42.69
C GLU A 368 -22.58 33.30 41.44
N GLU A 369 -23.83 32.82 41.30
CA GLU A 369 -24.73 33.23 40.22
C GLU A 369 -25.08 34.71 40.31
N VAL A 370 -25.43 35.21 41.50
CA VAL A 370 -25.71 36.64 41.71
C VAL A 370 -24.48 37.49 41.37
N TYR A 371 -23.29 37.06 41.78
CA TYR A 371 -22.03 37.71 41.40
C TYR A 371 -21.84 37.72 39.86
N ALA A 372 -22.13 36.60 39.20
CA ALA A 372 -22.04 36.49 37.74
C ALA A 372 -23.02 37.44 37.04
N TRP A 373 -24.26 37.57 37.54
CA TRP A 373 -25.25 38.53 37.02
C TRP A 373 -24.76 39.97 37.13
N ILE A 374 -24.23 40.37 38.29
CA ILE A 374 -23.67 41.73 38.50
C ILE A 374 -22.48 41.97 37.56
N LYS A 375 -21.59 40.98 37.42
CA LYS A 375 -20.43 41.07 36.53
C LYS A 375 -20.86 41.22 35.07
N ALA A 376 -21.84 40.44 34.62
CA ALA A 376 -22.38 40.52 33.27
C ALA A 376 -23.17 41.82 33.03
N ALA A 377 -23.82 42.36 34.06
CA ALA A 377 -24.50 43.65 33.98
C ALA A 377 -23.52 44.82 33.78
N LYS A 378 -22.29 44.73 34.29
CA LYS A 378 -21.21 45.73 34.14
C LYS A 378 -20.49 45.71 32.78
N ALA A 379 -20.50 44.57 32.10
CA ALA A 379 -19.83 44.37 30.81
C ALA A 379 -20.58 45.08 29.68
#